data_AF-A0A1V1WRE2-F1
#
_entry.id   AF-A0A1V1WRE2-F1
#
_cell.length_a   1.000
_cell.length_b   1.000
_cell.length_c   1.000
_cell.angle_alpha   90.00
_cell.angle_beta   90.00
_cell.angle_gamma   90.00
#
_symmetry.space_group_name_H-M   'P 1'
#
loop_
_entity.id
_entity.type
_entity.pdbx_description
1 polymer ?
#
loop_
_entity_poly.entity_id
_entity_poly.type
_entity_poly.pdbx_seq_one_letter_code
_entity_poly.pdbx_strand_id
1 'polypeptide(L)'
;MEPNKILKGKRVLIVDDEADVLEYLMELLDMCKVDRASSFEEAKELIETEFYHAAVLDIMGVKGYELLELANKKDIPALMLTAHAISKDNLKKSFEKGASYYVPKDEITQVDTFLADILEAKEKKKNVWVRWYDRLSSFCDKRFGPNWRDDDPEFWDSLLKY
;
A
#
# COMPACT_ATOMS: atom_id res chain seq x y z
N MET A 1 13.61 1.62 -12.62
CA MET A 1 13.81 0.37 -11.85
C MET A 1 12.93 -0.68 -12.49
N GLU A 2 13.38 -1.93 -12.57
CA GLU A 2 12.56 -3.04 -13.07
C GLU A 2 11.90 -3.74 -11.87
N PRO A 3 10.58 -3.58 -11.65
CA PRO A 3 9.89 -4.14 -10.48
C PRO A 3 10.09 -5.65 -10.34
N ASN A 4 10.06 -6.37 -11.47
CA ASN A 4 10.26 -7.81 -11.52
C ASN A 4 11.56 -8.25 -10.82
N LYS A 5 12.67 -7.52 -10.98
CA LYS A 5 13.95 -7.89 -10.34
C LYS A 5 13.88 -7.87 -8.81
N ILE A 6 13.08 -6.99 -8.22
CA ILE A 6 12.94 -6.85 -6.76
C ILE A 6 11.87 -7.81 -6.23
N LEU A 7 10.78 -7.97 -6.97
CA LEU A 7 9.62 -8.74 -6.58
C LEU A 7 9.74 -10.25 -6.80
N LYS A 8 10.60 -10.69 -7.73
CA LYS A 8 10.71 -12.10 -8.09
C LYS A 8 10.96 -12.99 -6.87
N GLY A 9 10.02 -13.92 -6.62
CA GLY A 9 10.06 -14.87 -5.52
C GLY A 9 9.73 -14.30 -4.14
N LYS A 10 9.38 -13.01 -4.03
CA LYS A 10 8.90 -12.41 -2.77
C LYS A 10 7.51 -12.93 -2.45
N ARG A 11 7.30 -13.27 -1.18
CA ARG A 11 5.96 -13.56 -0.62
C ARG A 11 5.18 -12.28 -0.39
N VAL A 12 4.00 -12.17 -0.98
CA VAL A 12 3.10 -11.01 -0.86
C VAL A 12 1.71 -11.49 -0.47
N LEU A 13 1.11 -10.85 0.52
CA LEU A 13 -0.29 -11.07 0.87
C LEU A 13 -1.17 -10.03 0.15
N ILE A 14 -2.19 -10.45 -0.57
CA ILE A 14 -3.21 -9.55 -1.14
C ILE A 14 -4.55 -9.77 -0.43
N VAL A 15 -5.21 -8.69 -0.03
CA VAL A 15 -6.47 -8.75 0.72
C VAL A 15 -7.48 -7.76 0.16
N ASP A 16 -8.58 -8.28 -0.38
CA ASP A 16 -9.66 -7.50 -0.97
C ASP A 16 -10.94 -8.36 -0.97
N ASP A 17 -12.10 -7.79 -0.67
CA ASP A 17 -13.37 -8.51 -0.70
C ASP A 17 -13.88 -8.73 -2.14
N GLU A 18 -13.32 -7.98 -3.11
CA GLU A 18 -13.66 -8.06 -4.53
C GLU A 18 -12.78 -9.14 -5.24
N ALA A 19 -13.43 -10.21 -5.70
CA ALA A 19 -12.72 -11.37 -6.28
C ALA A 19 -11.98 -11.05 -7.59
N ASP A 20 -12.51 -10.13 -8.39
CA ASP A 20 -11.90 -9.62 -9.62
C ASP A 20 -10.64 -8.80 -9.34
N VAL A 21 -10.64 -8.01 -8.26
CA VAL A 21 -9.43 -7.29 -7.79
C VAL A 21 -8.36 -8.27 -7.36
N LEU A 22 -8.72 -9.32 -6.61
CA LEU A 22 -7.78 -10.37 -6.24
C LEU A 22 -7.21 -11.09 -7.46
N GLU A 23 -8.05 -11.45 -8.44
CA GLU A 23 -7.62 -12.10 -9.68
C GLU A 23 -6.63 -11.24 -10.47
N TYR A 24 -6.97 -9.95 -10.65
CA TYR A 24 -6.09 -8.99 -11.31
C TYR A 24 -4.73 -8.84 -10.60
N LEU A 25 -4.72 -8.74 -9.26
CA LEU A 25 -3.49 -8.62 -8.49
C LEU A 25 -2.63 -9.90 -8.56
N MET A 26 -3.25 -11.08 -8.62
CA MET A 26 -2.52 -12.34 -8.82
C MET A 26 -1.82 -12.37 -10.18
N GLU A 27 -2.50 -11.92 -11.25
CA GLU A 27 -1.91 -11.84 -12.59
C GLU A 27 -0.78 -10.80 -12.64
N LEU A 28 -1.00 -9.62 -12.07
CA LEU A 28 -0.01 -8.55 -12.04
C LEU A 28 1.25 -8.93 -11.26
N LEU A 29 1.09 -9.75 -10.21
CA LEU A 29 2.16 -10.18 -9.31
C LEU A 29 2.58 -11.64 -9.56
N ASP A 30 2.45 -12.15 -10.78
CA ASP A 30 2.78 -13.54 -11.15
C ASP A 30 4.24 -13.93 -10.85
N MET A 31 5.14 -12.95 -10.78
CA MET A 31 6.54 -13.14 -10.42
C MET A 31 6.76 -13.36 -8.91
N CYS A 32 5.76 -13.04 -8.08
CA CYS A 32 5.76 -13.22 -6.63
C CYS A 32 5.22 -14.60 -6.23
N LYS A 33 5.35 -14.93 -4.94
CA LYS A 33 4.56 -15.97 -4.28
C LYS A 33 3.39 -15.29 -3.58
N VAL A 34 2.21 -15.37 -4.16
CA VAL A 34 1.04 -14.61 -3.69
C VAL A 34 0.13 -15.52 -2.88
N ASP A 35 -0.16 -15.12 -1.64
CA ASP A 35 -1.29 -15.63 -0.88
C ASP A 35 -2.39 -14.56 -0.91
N ARG A 36 -3.65 -14.99 -0.92
CA ARG A 36 -4.81 -14.08 -0.99
C ARG A 36 -5.77 -14.35 0.15
N ALA A 37 -6.48 -13.30 0.57
CA ALA A 37 -7.61 -13.40 1.48
C ALA A 37 -8.75 -12.50 1.03
N SER A 38 -9.99 -12.94 1.21
CA SER A 38 -11.18 -12.14 0.87
C SER A 38 -11.97 -11.65 2.08
N SER A 39 -11.41 -11.84 3.28
CA SER A 39 -12.03 -11.42 4.54
C SER A 39 -10.98 -10.99 5.56
N PHE A 40 -11.42 -10.24 6.56
CA PHE A 40 -10.57 -9.81 7.67
C PHE A 40 -10.01 -11.02 8.44
N GLU A 41 -10.85 -12.01 8.71
CA GLU A 41 -10.52 -13.18 9.54
C GLU A 41 -9.45 -14.05 8.88
N GLU A 42 -9.58 -14.31 7.57
CA GLU A 42 -8.59 -15.05 6.78
C GLU A 42 -7.27 -14.29 6.69
N ALA A 43 -7.32 -12.99 6.39
CA ALA A 43 -6.13 -12.14 6.32
C ALA A 43 -5.39 -12.06 7.66
N LYS A 44 -6.14 -11.95 8.76
CA LYS A 44 -5.58 -11.95 10.11
C LYS A 44 -4.85 -13.26 10.40
N GLU A 45 -5.48 -14.41 10.12
CA GLU A 45 -4.85 -15.71 10.32
C GLU A 45 -3.53 -15.83 9.54
N LEU A 46 -3.52 -15.40 8.28
CA LEU A 46 -2.32 -15.39 7.45
C LEU A 46 -1.23 -14.46 8.00
N ILE A 47 -1.57 -13.24 8.39
CA ILE A 47 -0.61 -12.28 9.00
C ILE A 47 -0.03 -12.85 10.30
N GLU A 48 -0.82 -13.60 11.08
CA GLU A 48 -0.39 -14.14 12.36
C GLU A 48 0.51 -15.38 12.23
N THR A 49 0.28 -16.22 11.21
CA THR A 49 0.90 -17.54 11.06
C THR A 49 2.01 -17.60 10.01
N GLU A 50 1.97 -16.76 8.97
CA GLU A 50 2.90 -16.81 7.84
C GLU A 50 3.86 -15.61 7.81
N PHE A 51 4.85 -15.69 6.90
CA PHE A 51 5.80 -14.62 6.64
C PHE A 51 5.57 -13.97 5.28
N TYR A 52 5.48 -12.64 5.27
CA TYR A 52 5.33 -11.83 4.06
C TYR A 52 6.39 -10.74 3.97
N HIS A 53 6.83 -10.46 2.75
CA HIS A 53 7.72 -9.32 2.48
C HIS A 53 6.93 -8.02 2.39
N ALA A 54 5.69 -8.06 1.92
CA ALA A 54 4.77 -6.93 1.86
C ALA A 54 3.32 -7.43 1.83
N ALA A 55 2.38 -6.52 2.10
CA ALA A 55 0.95 -6.75 1.96
C ALA A 55 0.27 -5.66 1.13
N VAL A 56 -0.78 -6.03 0.39
CA VAL A 56 -1.72 -5.12 -0.27
C VAL A 56 -3.08 -5.29 0.39
N LEU A 57 -3.63 -4.22 0.97
CA LEU A 57 -4.82 -4.28 1.82
C LEU A 57 -5.90 -3.32 1.33
N ASP A 58 -7.09 -3.82 1.01
CA ASP A 58 -8.27 -2.96 0.85
C ASP A 58 -8.66 -2.31 2.18
N ILE A 59 -9.08 -1.05 2.13
CA ILE A 59 -9.38 -0.27 3.33
C ILE A 59 -10.74 -0.62 3.94
N MET A 60 -11.80 -0.79 3.16
CA MET A 60 -13.18 -0.82 3.70
C MET A 60 -13.77 -2.22 3.75
N GLY A 61 -13.63 -3.02 2.71
CA GLY A 61 -14.27 -4.34 2.61
C GLY A 61 -13.74 -5.34 3.61
N VAL A 62 -12.49 -5.18 4.04
CA VAL A 62 -11.78 -6.12 4.93
C VAL A 62 -11.25 -5.49 6.21
N LYS A 63 -11.76 -4.33 6.60
CA LYS A 63 -11.25 -3.55 7.76
C LYS A 63 -9.74 -3.29 7.66
N GLY A 64 -9.28 -2.78 6.52
CA GLY A 64 -7.85 -2.68 6.20
C GLY A 64 -6.99 -1.94 7.22
N TYR A 65 -7.53 -0.94 7.92
CA TYR A 65 -6.77 -0.26 8.98
C TYR A 65 -6.47 -1.15 10.19
N GLU A 66 -7.33 -2.10 10.51
CA GLU A 66 -7.07 -3.08 11.57
C GLU A 66 -6.01 -4.10 11.10
N LEU A 67 -6.08 -4.54 9.84
CA LEU A 67 -5.07 -5.39 9.23
C LEU A 67 -3.70 -4.70 9.14
N LEU A 68 -3.68 -3.40 8.83
CA LEU A 68 -2.47 -2.58 8.82
C LEU A 68 -1.77 -2.58 10.19
N GLU A 69 -2.52 -2.44 11.27
CA GLU A 69 -1.97 -2.50 12.63
C GLU A 69 -1.36 -3.88 12.94
N LEU A 70 -1.99 -4.96 12.48
CA LEU A 70 -1.46 -6.31 12.63
C LEU A 70 -0.19 -6.53 11.79
N ALA A 71 -0.21 -6.08 10.53
CA ALA A 71 0.94 -6.13 9.62
C ALA A 71 2.14 -5.37 10.20
N ASN A 72 1.91 -4.17 10.75
CA ASN A 72 2.96 -3.37 11.38
C ASN A 72 3.55 -4.03 12.62
N LYS A 73 2.74 -4.71 13.45
CA LYS A 73 3.24 -5.52 14.59
C LYS A 73 4.13 -6.67 14.15
N LYS A 74 3.96 -7.16 12.92
CA LYS A 74 4.76 -8.23 12.31
C LYS A 74 5.89 -7.69 11.42
N ASP A 75 6.10 -6.37 11.39
CA ASP A 75 7.05 -5.69 10.49
C ASP A 75 6.82 -6.03 9.00
N ILE A 76 5.56 -6.15 8.60
CA ILE A 76 5.15 -6.35 7.20
C ILE A 76 4.77 -4.97 6.63
N PRO A 77 5.55 -4.39 5.69
CA PRO A 77 5.19 -3.12 5.08
C PRO A 77 3.95 -3.31 4.21
N ALA A 78 2.97 -2.42 4.38
CA ALA A 78 1.66 -2.54 3.72
C ALA A 78 1.37 -1.37 2.78
N LEU A 79 0.83 -1.71 1.62
CA LEU A 79 0.21 -0.80 0.66
C LEU A 79 -1.30 -0.83 0.89
N MET A 80 -1.90 0.31 1.20
CA MET A 80 -3.35 0.46 1.31
C MET A 80 -3.92 0.74 -0.08
N LEU A 81 -4.82 -0.11 -0.57
CA LEU A 81 -5.48 0.03 -1.87
C LEU A 81 -6.95 0.42 -1.62
N THR A 82 -7.51 1.39 -2.35
CA THR A 82 -8.92 1.77 -2.11
C THR A 82 -9.59 2.45 -3.31
N ALA A 83 -10.85 2.14 -3.57
CA ALA A 83 -11.69 2.91 -4.50
C ALA A 83 -12.49 4.01 -3.79
N HIS A 84 -13.12 3.70 -2.64
CA HIS A 84 -14.11 4.60 -2.04
C HIS A 84 -13.55 5.49 -0.92
N ALA A 85 -12.40 5.16 -0.32
CA ALA A 85 -11.87 5.91 0.81
C ALA A 85 -10.96 7.07 0.38
N ILE A 86 -10.97 7.48 -0.89
CA ILE A 86 -10.07 8.49 -1.46
C ILE A 86 -10.35 9.88 -0.87
N SER A 87 -9.59 10.26 0.16
CA SER A 87 -9.65 11.58 0.81
C SER A 87 -8.31 11.98 1.42
N LYS A 88 -8.11 13.28 1.65
CA LYS A 88 -6.94 13.82 2.36
C LYS A 88 -6.83 13.23 3.78
N ASP A 89 -7.95 13.09 4.48
CA ASP A 89 -7.96 12.55 5.84
C ASP A 89 -7.56 11.08 5.87
N ASN A 90 -8.02 10.26 4.92
CA ASN A 90 -7.60 8.86 4.84
C ASN A 90 -6.14 8.69 4.41
N LEU A 91 -5.64 9.58 3.54
CA LEU A 91 -4.22 9.64 3.20
C LEU A 91 -3.38 9.92 4.44
N LYS A 92 -3.72 10.98 5.22
CA LYS A 92 -3.04 11.30 6.49
C LYS A 92 -3.11 10.15 7.48
N LYS A 93 -4.31 9.62 7.71
CA LYS A 93 -4.56 8.48 8.61
C LYS A 93 -3.74 7.25 8.23
N SER A 94 -3.59 6.96 6.94
CA SER A 94 -2.79 5.82 6.46
C SER A 94 -1.32 6.01 6.80
N PHE A 95 -0.77 7.21 6.58
CA PHE A 95 0.59 7.52 7.00
C PHE A 95 0.79 7.40 8.52
N GLU A 96 -0.07 8.04 9.31
CA GLU A 96 0.03 8.03 10.77
C GLU A 96 -0.07 6.62 11.36
N LYS A 97 -0.86 5.75 10.73
CA LYS A 97 -0.99 4.34 11.11
C LYS A 97 0.17 3.47 10.62
N GLY A 98 1.12 4.02 9.87
CA GLY A 98 2.33 3.32 9.42
C GLY A 98 2.17 2.58 8.09
N ALA A 99 1.22 2.97 7.24
CA ALA A 99 1.20 2.46 5.87
C ALA A 99 2.48 2.87 5.13
N SER A 100 2.93 2.02 4.21
CA SER A 100 4.03 2.37 3.32
C SER A 100 3.52 3.18 2.13
N TYR A 101 2.37 2.79 1.55
CA TYR A 101 1.71 3.49 0.44
C TYR A 101 0.21 3.61 0.69
N TYR A 102 -0.40 4.65 0.14
CA TYR A 102 -1.85 4.82 0.01
C TYR A 102 -2.21 5.01 -1.47
N VAL A 103 -2.94 4.08 -2.06
CA VAL A 103 -3.09 3.96 -3.51
C VAL A 103 -4.58 3.87 -3.88
N PRO A 104 -5.06 4.74 -4.79
CA PRO A 104 -6.39 4.58 -5.35
C PRO A 104 -6.46 3.34 -6.25
N LYS A 105 -7.57 2.60 -6.27
CA LYS A 105 -7.76 1.43 -7.17
C LYS A 105 -7.60 1.80 -8.66
N ASP A 106 -7.80 3.06 -9.03
CA ASP A 106 -7.50 3.59 -10.38
C ASP A 106 -6.03 3.39 -10.80
N GLU A 107 -5.11 3.28 -9.84
CA GLU A 107 -3.67 3.09 -10.05
C GLU A 107 -3.24 1.64 -9.80
N ILE A 108 -4.18 0.68 -9.74
CA ILE A 108 -3.90 -0.74 -9.46
C ILE A 108 -2.92 -1.36 -10.45
N THR A 109 -2.89 -0.86 -11.68
CA THR A 109 -1.98 -1.30 -12.75
C THR A 109 -0.50 -1.10 -12.42
N GLN A 110 -0.18 -0.24 -11.44
CA GLN A 110 1.17 0.09 -11.02
C GLN A 110 1.54 -0.52 -9.64
N VAL A 111 0.71 -1.41 -9.08
CA VAL A 111 0.93 -1.98 -7.74
C VAL A 111 2.27 -2.74 -7.65
N ASP A 112 2.70 -3.41 -8.71
CA ASP A 112 4.02 -4.05 -8.78
C ASP A 112 5.15 -3.04 -8.56
N THR A 113 5.05 -1.89 -9.19
CA THR A 113 6.02 -0.79 -9.10
C THR A 113 6.03 -0.19 -7.71
N PHE A 114 4.85 0.00 -7.11
CA PHE A 114 4.73 0.51 -5.75
C PHE A 114 5.30 -0.47 -4.71
N LEU A 115 5.00 -1.76 -4.83
CA LEU A 115 5.58 -2.79 -3.97
C LEU A 115 7.11 -2.85 -4.10
N ALA A 116 7.64 -2.71 -5.32
CA ALA A 116 9.08 -2.67 -5.54
C ALA A 116 9.74 -1.45 -4.85
N ASP A 117 9.12 -0.26 -4.91
CA ASP A 117 9.59 0.92 -4.19
C ASP A 117 9.58 0.69 -2.67
N ILE A 118 8.51 0.09 -2.14
CA ILE A 118 8.35 -0.22 -0.71
C ILE A 118 9.49 -1.12 -0.23
N LEU A 119 9.74 -2.22 -0.94
CA LEU A 119 10.78 -3.17 -0.57
C LEU A 119 12.18 -2.56 -0.71
N GLU A 120 12.44 -1.79 -1.76
CA GLU A 120 13.73 -1.10 -1.92
C GLU A 120 13.95 -0.07 -0.81
N ALA A 121 12.94 0.75 -0.50
CA ALA A 121 13.04 1.76 0.55
C ALA A 121 13.28 1.12 1.91
N LYS A 122 12.60 0.00 2.21
CA LYS A 122 12.82 -0.78 3.43
C LYS A 122 14.25 -1.32 3.52
N GLU A 123 14.76 -1.92 2.45
CA GLU A 123 16.14 -2.43 2.40
C GLU A 123 17.18 -1.31 2.58
N LYS A 124 16.95 -0.15 1.95
CA LYS A 124 17.85 1.00 1.99
C LYS A 124 17.61 1.93 3.20
N LYS A 125 16.66 1.62 4.07
CA LYS A 125 16.23 2.45 5.22
C LYS A 125 15.94 3.90 4.81
N LYS A 126 15.23 4.08 3.69
CA LYS A 126 14.83 5.40 3.16
C LYS A 126 13.37 5.67 3.48
N ASN A 127 13.00 6.96 3.53
CA ASN A 127 11.61 7.35 3.60
C ASN A 127 10.88 6.98 2.30
N VAL A 128 9.93 6.06 2.41
CA VAL A 128 9.14 5.55 1.29
C VAL A 128 8.12 6.56 0.78
N TRP A 129 7.68 7.51 1.63
CA TRP A 129 6.66 8.49 1.27
C TRP A 129 7.15 9.57 0.30
N VAL A 130 8.46 9.77 0.20
CA VAL A 130 9.07 10.56 -0.87
C VAL A 130 8.79 9.91 -2.24
N ARG A 131 8.96 8.59 -2.34
CA ARG A 131 8.65 7.84 -3.57
C ARG A 131 7.16 7.81 -3.86
N TRP A 132 6.35 7.64 -2.82
CA TRP A 132 4.90 7.74 -2.95
C TRP A 132 4.49 9.08 -3.56
N TYR A 133 5.06 10.18 -3.08
CA TYR A 133 4.78 11.53 -3.58
C TYR A 133 5.20 11.70 -5.04
N ASP A 134 6.40 11.24 -5.42
CA ASP A 134 6.87 11.29 -6.81
C ASP A 134 5.90 10.62 -7.80
N ARG A 135 5.19 9.58 -7.35
CA ARG A 135 4.27 8.81 -8.21
C ARG A 135 2.83 9.30 -8.15
N LEU A 136 2.33 9.62 -6.96
CA LEU A 136 0.90 9.80 -6.70
C LEU A 136 0.51 11.25 -6.40
N SER A 137 1.46 12.18 -6.29
CA SER A 137 1.15 13.61 -6.16
C SER A 137 0.26 14.12 -7.29
N SER A 138 0.55 13.73 -8.54
CA SER A 138 -0.24 14.15 -9.70
C SER A 138 -1.70 13.66 -9.66
N PHE A 139 -1.94 12.48 -9.06
CA PHE A 139 -3.29 12.00 -8.76
C PHE A 139 -3.95 12.88 -7.71
N CYS A 140 -3.26 13.18 -6.60
CA CYS A 140 -3.75 14.06 -5.55
C CYS A 140 -4.06 15.48 -6.08
N ASP A 141 -3.25 16.03 -6.97
CA ASP A 141 -3.49 17.35 -7.57
C ASP A 141 -4.78 17.38 -8.39
N LYS A 142 -5.05 16.33 -9.17
CA LYS A 142 -6.30 16.18 -9.94
C LYS A 142 -7.50 15.97 -9.02
N ARG A 143 -7.34 15.17 -7.96
CA ARG A 143 -8.45 14.74 -7.11
C ARG A 143 -8.82 15.76 -6.04
N PHE A 144 -7.83 16.41 -5.43
CA PHE A 144 -7.97 17.31 -4.30
C PHE A 144 -7.66 18.78 -4.65
N GLY A 145 -7.17 19.04 -5.86
CA GLY A 145 -6.71 20.36 -6.32
C GLY A 145 -5.20 20.56 -6.06
N PRO A 146 -4.48 21.39 -6.84
CA PRO A 146 -3.01 21.52 -6.78
C PRO A 146 -2.46 22.04 -5.44
N ASN A 147 -3.31 22.68 -4.64
CA ASN A 147 -2.97 23.28 -3.34
C ASN A 147 -3.43 22.40 -2.18
N TRP A 148 -3.69 21.11 -2.40
CA TRP A 148 -4.21 20.18 -1.40
C TRP A 148 -3.32 20.02 -0.15
N ARG A 149 -2.06 20.44 -0.25
CA ARG A 149 -1.09 20.46 0.84
C ARG A 149 -1.17 21.71 1.72
N ASP A 150 -1.77 22.78 1.24
CA ASP A 150 -1.81 24.07 1.95
C ASP A 150 -2.66 23.99 3.22
N ASP A 151 -3.55 22.99 3.30
CA ASP A 151 -4.40 22.74 4.46
C ASP A 151 -3.62 22.29 5.71
N ASP A 152 -2.44 21.69 5.53
CA ASP A 152 -1.59 21.23 6.65
C ASP A 152 -0.10 21.12 6.24
N PRO A 153 0.57 22.26 6.02
CA PRO A 153 1.94 22.26 5.49
C PRO A 153 2.93 21.53 6.40
N GLU A 154 2.77 21.64 7.72
CA GLU A 154 3.65 20.99 8.70
C GLU A 154 3.61 19.46 8.58
N PHE A 155 2.42 18.88 8.39
CA PHE A 155 2.27 17.46 8.13
C PHE A 155 2.99 17.04 6.84
N TRP A 156 2.76 17.73 5.73
CA TRP A 156 3.34 17.36 4.43
C TRP A 156 4.86 17.53 4.41
N ASP A 157 5.36 18.59 5.04
CA ASP A 157 6.80 18.79 5.21
C ASP A 157 7.40 17.67 6.05
N SER A 158 6.75 17.25 7.15
CA SER A 158 7.17 16.10 7.95
C SER A 158 7.19 14.79 7.15
N LEU A 159 6.12 14.52 6.40
CA LEU A 159 5.94 13.33 5.58
C LEU A 159 7.05 13.15 4.54
N LEU A 160 7.48 14.26 3.93
CA LEU A 160 8.38 14.27 2.77
C LEU A 160 9.85 14.57 3.14
N LYS A 161 10.22 14.50 4.43
CA LYS A 161 11.63 14.60 4.84
C LYS A 161 12.43 13.40 4.33
N TYR A 162 13.59 13.69 3.75
CA TYR A 162 14.56 12.71 3.23
C TYR A 162 15.33 11.99 4.34
#